data_AF-A0A7S2VC59-F1
#
_entry.id   AF-A0A7S2VC59-F1
#
_cell.length_a   1.000
_cell.length_b   1.000
_cell.length_c   1.000
_cell.angle_alpha   90.00
_cell.angle_beta   90.00
_cell.angle_gamma   90.00
#
_symmetry.space_group_name_H-M   'P 1'
#
loop_
_entity.id
_entity.type
_entity.pdbx_description
1 polymer ?
#
loop_
_entity_poly.entity_id
_entity_poly.type
_entity_poly.pdbx_seq_one_letter_code
_entity_poly.pdbx_strand_id
1 'polypeptide(L)'
;AHANLATYHIIVWLGADTPDTLMRELVQFGQDMGVLKVNETLHQKKEDALEILARRTLNAIEQKSTPDRPSLLVLDNAPSFEAIKKWMPRQSRNCHAIVTTKDGQGSSQACQVPVGPLDKESSFQVVQHFLSEWGRPSHSDEREAIVEALESFDHLPLATVSFASFLQVLGFDDAFQCLNDCLTD
;
A
#
# COMPACT_ATOMS: atom_id res chain seq x y z
N ALA A 1 -9.76 -29.43 -6.71
CA ALA A 1 -9.51 -28.55 -7.87
C ALA A 1 -8.55 -27.47 -7.41
N HIS A 2 -7.30 -27.49 -7.87
CA HIS A 2 -6.37 -26.40 -7.59
C HIS A 2 -6.95 -25.15 -8.25
N ALA A 3 -7.30 -24.14 -7.46
CA ALA A 3 -7.67 -22.83 -7.98
C ALA A 3 -6.47 -22.35 -8.80
N ASN A 4 -6.67 -22.22 -10.11
CA ASN A 4 -5.70 -21.56 -10.96
C ASN A 4 -5.57 -20.14 -10.39
N LEU A 5 -4.42 -19.80 -9.79
CA LEU A 5 -4.15 -18.45 -9.32
C LEU A 5 -4.25 -17.57 -10.56
N ALA A 6 -5.36 -16.85 -10.68
CA ALA A 6 -5.61 -16.05 -11.87
C ALA A 6 -4.52 -14.98 -11.95
N THR A 7 -3.59 -15.15 -12.89
CA THR A 7 -2.59 -14.13 -13.18
C THR A 7 -3.33 -12.95 -13.79
N TYR A 8 -3.32 -11.81 -13.10
CA TYR A 8 -3.87 -10.58 -13.64
C TYR A 8 -3.11 -10.18 -14.89
N HIS A 9 -3.85 -9.90 -15.97
CA HIS A 9 -3.27 -9.42 -17.23
C HIS A 9 -2.89 -7.94 -17.13
N ILE A 10 -3.65 -7.14 -16.36
CA ILE A 10 -3.33 -5.74 -16.04
C ILE A 10 -3.36 -5.58 -14.53
N ILE A 11 -2.32 -4.95 -13.97
CA ILE A 11 -2.33 -4.43 -12.61
C ILE A 11 -2.11 -2.92 -12.74
N VAL A 12 -3.05 -2.14 -12.22
CA VAL A 12 -2.99 -0.68 -12.23
C VAL A 12 -2.90 -0.21 -10.78
N TRP A 13 -1.81 0.45 -10.42
CA TRP A 13 -1.61 1.03 -9.09
C TRP A 13 -1.78 2.54 -9.18
N LEU A 14 -2.71 3.10 -8.41
CA LEU A 14 -3.04 4.51 -8.41
C LEU A 14 -3.06 5.06 -6.98
N GLY A 15 -2.46 6.23 -6.77
CA GLY A 15 -2.62 7.05 -5.58
C GLY A 15 -4.05 7.59 -5.49
N ALA A 16 -4.65 7.41 -4.32
CA ALA A 16 -6.04 7.77 -4.03
C ALA A 16 -6.17 8.74 -2.86
N ASP A 17 -5.10 9.44 -2.48
CA ASP A 17 -5.04 10.38 -1.34
C ASP A 17 -6.19 11.40 -1.34
N THR A 18 -6.63 11.82 -2.53
CA THR A 18 -7.84 12.63 -2.72
C THR A 18 -8.56 12.18 -4.00
N PRO A 19 -9.87 12.46 -4.13
CA PRO A 19 -10.59 12.23 -5.39
C PRO A 19 -9.91 12.88 -6.60
N ASP A 20 -9.32 14.07 -6.40
CA ASP A 20 -8.59 14.80 -7.45
C ASP A 20 -7.30 14.12 -7.86
N THR A 21 -6.52 13.62 -6.89
CA THR A 21 -5.29 12.84 -7.16
C THR A 21 -5.64 11.62 -8.01
N LEU A 22 -6.62 10.84 -7.57
CA LEU A 22 -7.08 9.64 -8.27
C LEU A 22 -7.55 9.96 -9.70
N MET A 23 -8.33 11.03 -9.89
CA MET A 23 -8.78 11.44 -11.22
C MET A 23 -7.61 11.79 -12.13
N ARG A 24 -6.62 12.54 -11.64
CA ARG A 24 -5.43 12.90 -12.43
C ARG A 24 -4.63 11.67 -12.81
N GLU A 25 -4.43 10.73 -11.89
CA GLU A 25 -3.70 9.49 -12.16
C GLU A 25 -4.44 8.60 -13.17
N LEU A 26 -5.76 8.47 -13.06
CA LEU A 26 -6.57 7.78 -14.08
C LEU A 26 -6.46 8.43 -15.46
N VAL A 27 -6.39 9.76 -15.53
CA VAL A 27 -6.23 10.46 -16.80
C VAL A 27 -4.83 10.23 -17.37
N GLN A 28 -3.79 10.35 -16.54
CA GLN A 28 -2.41 10.08 -16.95
C GLN A 28 -2.25 8.64 -17.47
N PHE A 29 -2.73 7.66 -16.72
CA PHE A 29 -2.72 6.26 -17.13
C PHE A 29 -3.49 6.03 -18.44
N GLY A 30 -4.62 6.73 -18.62
CA GLY A 30 -5.39 6.69 -19.86
C GLY A 30 -4.61 7.20 -21.08
N GLN A 31 -3.77 8.22 -20.90
CA GLN A 31 -2.86 8.69 -21.95
C GLN A 31 -1.77 7.65 -22.25
N ASP A 32 -1.16 7.10 -21.20
CA ASP A 32 -0.06 6.14 -21.33
C ASP A 32 -0.51 4.85 -22.05
N MET A 33 -1.76 4.42 -21.82
CA MET A 33 -2.37 3.30 -22.52
C MET A 33 -2.90 3.64 -23.93
N GLY A 34 -2.82 4.89 -24.37
CA GLY A 34 -3.39 5.36 -25.63
C GLY A 34 -4.92 5.36 -25.68
N VAL A 35 -5.60 5.31 -24.53
CA VAL A 35 -7.07 5.42 -24.42
C VAL A 35 -7.50 6.87 -24.61
N LEU A 36 -6.71 7.81 -24.09
CA LEU A 36 -6.95 9.24 -24.19
C LEU A 36 -5.90 9.89 -25.10
N LYS A 37 -6.31 10.84 -25.93
CA LYS A 37 -5.38 11.65 -26.72
C LYS A 37 -4.83 12.79 -25.86
N VAL A 38 -3.53 13.06 -25.96
CA VAL A 38 -2.83 14.15 -25.23
C VAL A 38 -3.52 15.52 -25.44
N ASN A 39 -4.13 15.74 -26.61
CA ASN A 39 -4.81 16.99 -26.92
C ASN A 39 -6.16 17.17 -26.18
N GLU A 40 -6.78 16.08 -25.71
CA GLU A 40 -8.05 16.15 -24.95
C GLU A 40 -7.84 16.77 -23.55
N THR A 41 -6.61 16.73 -23.04
CA THR A 41 -6.24 17.11 -21.66
C THR A 41 -5.73 18.56 -21.55
N LEU A 42 -5.14 19.11 -22.63
CA LEU A 42 -4.59 20.46 -22.66
C LEU A 42 -5.64 21.58 -22.52
N HIS A 43 -6.92 21.30 -22.80
CA HIS A 43 -7.99 22.31 -22.80
C HIS A 43 -9.01 22.17 -21.66
N GLN A 44 -8.83 21.21 -20.77
CA GLN A 44 -9.87 20.80 -19.81
C GLN A 44 -9.43 21.04 -18.37
N LYS A 45 -9.43 22.31 -17.95
CA LYS A 45 -9.26 22.73 -16.54
C LYS A 45 -10.56 22.73 -15.72
N LYS A 46 -11.68 22.27 -16.30
CA LYS A 46 -12.95 22.15 -15.58
C LYS A 46 -13.04 20.78 -14.93
N GLU A 47 -13.40 20.75 -13.64
CA GLU A 47 -13.56 19.55 -12.82
C GLU A 47 -14.40 18.47 -13.52
N ASP A 48 -15.53 18.87 -14.13
CA ASP A 48 -16.40 17.97 -14.91
C ASP A 48 -15.67 17.23 -16.04
N ALA A 49 -14.72 17.91 -16.69
CA ALA A 49 -14.00 17.35 -17.82
C ALA A 49 -12.96 16.32 -17.36
N LEU A 50 -12.28 16.60 -16.24
CA LEU A 50 -11.34 15.65 -15.64
C LEU A 50 -12.06 14.37 -15.19
N GLU A 51 -13.23 14.50 -14.56
CA GLU A 51 -14.04 13.36 -14.14
C GLU A 51 -14.48 12.49 -15.34
N ILE A 52 -14.90 13.11 -16.44
CA ILE A 52 -15.27 12.40 -17.67
C ILE A 52 -14.08 11.61 -18.23
N LEU A 53 -12.91 12.23 -18.30
CA LEU A 53 -11.70 11.57 -18.81
C LEU A 53 -11.28 10.40 -17.92
N ALA A 54 -11.23 10.61 -16.59
CA ALA A 54 -10.93 9.56 -15.63
C ALA A 54 -11.91 8.38 -15.75
N ARG A 55 -13.20 8.66 -15.90
CA ARG A 55 -14.23 7.63 -16.13
C ARG A 55 -14.01 6.86 -17.42
N ARG A 56 -13.62 7.54 -18.51
CA ARG A 56 -13.30 6.88 -19.78
C ARG A 56 -12.14 5.91 -19.63
N THR A 57 -11.09 6.29 -18.91
CA THR A 57 -9.98 5.38 -18.61
C THR A 57 -10.47 4.16 -17.83
N LEU A 58 -11.21 4.36 -16.75
CA LEU A 58 -11.72 3.25 -15.93
C LEU A 58 -12.61 2.30 -16.75
N ASN A 59 -13.51 2.84 -17.56
CA ASN A 59 -14.36 2.04 -18.45
C ASN A 59 -13.52 1.23 -19.45
N ALA A 60 -12.42 1.79 -19.96
CA ALA A 60 -11.53 1.07 -20.87
C ALA A 60 -10.80 -0.09 -20.17
N ILE A 61 -10.42 0.08 -18.89
CA ILE A 61 -9.86 -1.01 -18.07
C ILE A 61 -10.92 -2.11 -17.88
N GLU A 62 -12.14 -1.75 -17.49
CA GLU A 62 -13.24 -2.70 -17.29
C GLU A 62 -13.58 -3.47 -18.59
N GLN A 63 -13.61 -2.79 -19.73
CA GLN A 63 -13.90 -3.39 -21.05
C GLN A 63 -12.81 -4.36 -21.52
N LYS A 64 -11.54 -4.10 -21.17
CA LYS A 64 -10.42 -5.01 -21.48
C LYS A 64 -10.38 -6.23 -20.55
N SER A 65 -11.14 -6.21 -19.45
CA SER A 65 -11.12 -7.26 -18.44
C SER A 65 -12.07 -8.41 -18.80
N THR A 66 -11.52 -9.58 -19.10
CA THR A 66 -12.30 -10.80 -19.44
C THR A 66 -12.07 -11.90 -18.39
N PRO A 67 -12.91 -12.95 -18.32
CA PRO A 67 -12.71 -14.03 -17.34
C PRO A 67 -11.33 -14.71 -17.45
N ASP A 68 -10.80 -14.80 -18.67
CA ASP A 68 -9.46 -15.37 -18.93
C ASP A 68 -8.34 -14.34 -18.75
N ARG A 69 -8.67 -13.05 -18.64
CA ARG A 69 -7.74 -11.93 -18.51
C ARG A 69 -8.28 -10.90 -17.52
N PRO A 70 -8.34 -11.23 -16.23
CA PRO A 70 -8.81 -10.29 -15.24
C PRO A 70 -7.81 -9.14 -15.07
N SER A 71 -8.32 -7.99 -14.64
CA SER A 71 -7.50 -6.84 -14.25
C SER A 71 -7.62 -6.60 -12.75
N LEU A 72 -6.58 -6.02 -12.17
CA LEU A 72 -6.55 -5.56 -10.78
C LEU A 72 -6.32 -4.05 -10.74
N LEU A 73 -7.18 -3.36 -10.00
CA LEU A 73 -7.06 -1.94 -9.69
C LEU A 73 -6.66 -1.79 -8.21
N VAL A 74 -5.51 -1.20 -7.94
CA VAL A 74 -5.05 -0.88 -6.58
C VAL A 74 -5.24 0.62 -6.38
N LEU A 75 -6.09 0.99 -5.41
CA LEU A 75 -6.36 2.37 -5.01
C LEU A 75 -5.70 2.60 -3.65
N ASP A 76 -4.55 3.25 -3.68
CA ASP A 76 -3.64 3.33 -2.54
C ASP A 76 -3.85 4.62 -1.72
N ASN A 77 -3.87 4.48 -0.40
CA ASN A 77 -4.02 5.56 0.57
C ASN A 77 -5.29 6.40 0.40
N ALA A 78 -6.42 5.76 0.11
CA ALA A 78 -7.71 6.44 0.03
C ALA A 78 -8.12 7.04 1.41
N PRO A 79 -8.74 8.24 1.45
CA PRO A 79 -9.28 8.80 2.69
C PRO A 79 -10.36 7.95 3.33
N SER A 80 -11.21 7.36 2.49
CA SER A 80 -12.27 6.43 2.86
C SER A 80 -12.82 5.70 1.65
N PHE A 81 -13.48 4.57 1.88
CA PHE A 81 -14.22 3.90 0.80
C PHE A 81 -15.29 4.83 0.20
N GLU A 82 -15.97 5.62 1.02
CA GLU A 82 -17.03 6.53 0.56
C GLU A 82 -16.52 7.61 -0.39
N ALA A 83 -15.31 8.14 -0.15
CA ALA A 83 -14.70 9.15 -1.01
C ALA A 83 -14.37 8.61 -2.41
N ILE A 84 -14.03 7.32 -2.51
CA ILE A 84 -13.55 6.68 -3.75
C ILE A 84 -14.58 5.73 -4.37
N LYS A 85 -15.73 5.47 -3.72
CA LYS A 85 -16.74 4.49 -4.17
C LYS A 85 -17.18 4.68 -5.62
N LYS A 86 -17.26 5.94 -6.08
CA LYS A 86 -17.68 6.24 -7.46
C LYS A 86 -16.67 5.70 -8.48
N TRP A 87 -15.42 5.51 -8.10
CA TRP A 87 -14.31 5.06 -8.93
C TRP A 87 -14.07 3.55 -8.87
N MET A 88 -14.88 2.82 -8.10
CA MET A 88 -14.85 1.37 -8.11
C MET A 88 -15.34 0.82 -9.46
N PRO A 89 -14.79 -0.32 -9.93
CA PRO A 89 -15.31 -1.02 -11.10
C PRO A 89 -16.80 -1.31 -10.95
N ARG A 90 -17.62 -0.95 -11.95
CA ARG A 90 -19.08 -1.02 -11.83
C ARG A 90 -19.66 -2.37 -12.21
N GLN A 91 -19.10 -3.01 -13.24
CA GLN A 91 -19.82 -4.08 -13.95
C GLN A 91 -19.00 -5.33 -14.26
N SER A 92 -17.71 -5.34 -13.96
CA SER A 92 -16.85 -6.46 -14.35
C SER A 92 -16.53 -7.36 -13.16
N ARG A 93 -17.09 -8.58 -13.17
CA ARG A 93 -16.60 -9.70 -12.34
C ARG A 93 -15.12 -10.02 -12.58
N ASN A 94 -14.51 -9.41 -13.59
CA ASN A 94 -13.15 -9.66 -14.01
C ASN A 94 -12.24 -8.44 -13.77
N CYS A 95 -12.75 -7.35 -13.20
CA CYS A 95 -11.95 -6.21 -12.77
C CYS A 95 -12.05 -6.11 -11.25
N HIS A 96 -11.02 -6.63 -10.57
CA HIS A 96 -10.95 -6.63 -9.13
C HIS A 96 -10.34 -5.33 -8.63
N ALA A 97 -10.66 -4.96 -7.39
CA ALA A 97 -10.10 -3.78 -6.78
C ALA A 97 -9.58 -4.09 -5.36
N ILE A 98 -8.43 -3.53 -5.04
CA ILE A 98 -7.88 -3.44 -3.69
C ILE A 98 -7.84 -1.97 -3.32
N VAL A 99 -8.32 -1.64 -2.11
CA VAL A 99 -8.30 -0.28 -1.58
C VAL A 99 -7.54 -0.32 -0.27
N THR A 100 -6.53 0.52 -0.12
CA THR A 100 -5.85 0.74 1.16
C THR A 100 -6.34 2.07 1.75
N THR A 101 -6.61 2.10 3.06
CA THR A 101 -7.16 3.26 3.76
C THR A 101 -6.72 3.25 5.21
N LYS A 102 -6.64 4.44 5.82
CA LYS A 102 -6.35 4.63 7.25
C LYS A 102 -7.60 4.80 8.11
N ASP A 103 -8.76 5.02 7.51
CA ASP A 103 -10.01 5.31 8.26
C ASP A 103 -10.57 4.10 9.03
N GLY A 104 -10.11 2.89 8.70
CA GLY A 104 -10.61 1.63 9.27
C GLY A 104 -12.07 1.33 8.94
N GLN A 105 -12.73 2.18 8.14
CA GLN A 105 -14.13 2.04 7.76
C GLN A 105 -14.21 1.54 6.33
N GLY A 106 -14.34 0.22 6.20
CA GLY A 106 -14.57 -0.41 4.90
C GLY A 106 -16.04 -0.37 4.47
N SER A 107 -16.28 -0.79 3.23
CA SER A 107 -17.63 -1.13 2.77
C SER A 107 -18.11 -2.42 3.42
N SER A 108 -19.39 -2.50 3.80
CA SER A 108 -20.03 -3.77 4.19
C SER A 108 -20.12 -4.78 3.03
N GLN A 109 -19.91 -4.32 1.81
CA GLN A 109 -19.92 -5.14 0.59
C GLN A 109 -18.51 -5.61 0.16
N ALA A 110 -17.47 -5.19 0.88
CA ALA A 110 -16.09 -5.55 0.58
C ALA A 110 -15.53 -6.53 1.62
N CYS A 111 -14.60 -7.39 1.19
CA CYS A 111 -13.76 -8.14 2.13
C CYS A 111 -12.78 -7.16 2.79
N GLN A 112 -12.83 -7.05 4.11
CA GLN A 112 -11.96 -6.18 4.88
C GLN A 112 -10.82 -7.01 5.48
N VAL A 113 -9.59 -6.59 5.23
CA VAL A 113 -8.39 -7.21 5.78
C VAL A 113 -7.73 -6.19 6.71
N PRO A 114 -7.96 -6.28 8.04
CA PRO A 114 -7.31 -5.39 8.98
C PRO A 114 -5.79 -5.66 8.95
N VAL A 115 -5.01 -4.59 8.81
CA VAL A 115 -3.55 -4.65 8.90
C VAL A 115 -3.16 -4.09 10.27
N GLY A 116 -2.68 -4.96 11.14
CA GLY A 116 -2.26 -4.61 12.49
C GLY A 116 -0.74 -4.64 12.65
N PRO A 117 -0.26 -4.47 13.89
CA PRO A 117 1.14 -4.69 14.22
C PRO A 117 1.60 -6.12 13.92
N LEU A 118 2.92 -6.29 13.82
CA LEU A 118 3.52 -7.62 13.73
C LEU A 118 3.39 -8.34 15.07
N ASP A 119 3.33 -9.67 15.04
CA ASP A 119 3.56 -10.43 16.26
C ASP A 119 5.03 -10.35 16.71
N LYS A 120 5.29 -10.76 17.95
CA LYS A 120 6.64 -10.69 18.57
C LYS A 120 7.70 -11.42 17.75
N GLU A 121 7.37 -12.58 17.20
CA GLU A 121 8.32 -13.38 16.42
C GLU A 121 8.55 -12.74 15.05
N SER A 122 7.49 -12.34 14.35
CA SER A 122 7.59 -11.67 13.06
C SER A 122 8.37 -10.35 13.13
N SER A 123 8.14 -9.53 14.17
CA SER A 123 8.87 -8.27 14.36
C SER A 123 10.37 -8.50 14.62
N PHE A 124 10.72 -9.47 15.45
CA PHE A 124 12.11 -9.86 15.66
C PHE A 124 12.77 -10.37 14.36
N GLN A 125 12.07 -11.21 13.60
CA GLN A 125 12.56 -11.72 12.31
C GLN A 125 12.81 -10.60 11.31
N VAL A 126 11.98 -9.55 11.29
CA VAL A 126 12.22 -8.35 10.47
C VAL A 126 13.52 -7.67 10.88
N VAL A 127 13.76 -7.44 12.17
CA VAL A 127 15.02 -6.86 12.66
C VAL A 127 16.22 -7.72 12.27
N GLN A 128 16.15 -9.03 12.50
CA GLN A 128 17.22 -9.96 12.13
C GLN A 128 17.51 -9.95 10.64
N HIS A 129 16.47 -9.94 9.81
CA HIS A 129 16.61 -9.88 8.36
C HIS A 129 17.39 -8.63 7.93
N PHE A 130 16.98 -7.46 8.42
CA PHE A 130 17.65 -6.20 8.09
C PHE A 130 19.10 -6.14 8.59
N LEU A 131 19.36 -6.54 9.84
CA LEU A 131 20.71 -6.59 10.40
C LEU A 131 21.61 -7.55 9.60
N SER A 132 21.09 -8.72 9.21
CA SER A 132 21.80 -9.69 8.38
C SER A 132 22.14 -9.16 6.99
N GLU A 133 21.19 -8.52 6.30
CA GLU A 133 21.41 -7.87 4.99
C GLU A 133 22.49 -6.77 5.06
N TRP A 134 22.63 -6.12 6.23
CA TRP A 134 23.66 -5.11 6.47
C TRP A 134 24.98 -5.67 7.03
N GLY A 135 25.17 -6.99 7.00
CA GLY A 135 26.41 -7.65 7.39
C GLY A 135 26.63 -7.75 8.90
N ARG A 136 25.59 -7.53 9.70
CA ARG A 136 25.61 -7.66 11.16
C ARG A 136 24.62 -8.74 11.60
N PRO A 137 24.97 -10.04 11.57
CA PRO A 137 24.07 -11.06 12.08
C PRO A 137 23.77 -10.79 13.56
N SER A 138 22.49 -10.72 13.93
CA SER A 138 22.12 -10.60 15.34
C SER A 138 22.57 -11.85 16.09
N HIS A 139 23.09 -11.67 17.30
CA HIS A 139 23.39 -12.80 18.17
C HIS A 139 22.14 -13.26 18.91
N SER A 140 22.07 -14.55 19.28
CA SER A 140 20.95 -15.09 20.07
C SER A 140 20.74 -14.32 21.37
N ASP A 141 21.82 -13.78 21.91
CA ASP A 141 21.89 -13.14 23.21
C ASP A 141 21.31 -11.71 23.18
N GLU A 142 21.14 -11.14 21.98
CA GLU A 142 20.52 -9.82 21.76
C GLU A 142 18.99 -9.91 21.62
N ARG A 143 18.43 -11.13 21.48
CA ARG A 143 17.02 -11.36 21.14
C ARG A 143 16.06 -10.79 22.18
N GLU A 144 16.26 -11.11 23.45
CA GLU A 144 15.35 -10.70 24.53
C GLU A 144 15.25 -9.17 24.61
N ALA A 145 16.41 -8.49 24.58
CA ALA A 145 16.48 -7.03 24.59
C ALA A 145 15.83 -6.40 23.35
N ILE A 146 16.05 -6.96 22.15
CA ILE A 146 15.40 -6.49 20.91
C ILE A 146 13.88 -6.64 21.02
N VAL A 147 13.39 -7.78 21.50
CA VAL A 147 11.95 -8.01 21.66
C VAL A 147 11.35 -7.05 22.68
N GLU A 148 12.00 -6.83 23.82
CA GLU A 148 11.56 -5.87 24.85
C GLU A 148 11.53 -4.42 24.31
N ALA A 149 12.54 -4.02 23.54
CA ALA A 149 12.52 -2.71 22.87
C ALA A 149 11.36 -2.60 21.86
N LEU A 150 11.09 -3.66 21.09
CA LEU A 150 9.99 -3.68 20.14
C LEU A 150 8.60 -3.64 20.80
N GLU A 151 8.46 -4.15 22.02
CA GLU A 151 7.23 -4.00 22.81
C GLU A 151 6.92 -2.52 23.10
N SER A 152 7.96 -1.69 23.30
CA SER A 152 7.80 -0.24 23.50
C SER A 152 7.30 0.51 22.25
N PHE A 153 7.38 -0.13 21.09
CA PHE A 153 6.89 0.40 19.81
C PHE A 153 5.65 -0.34 19.29
N ASP A 154 4.99 -1.11 20.15
CA ASP A 154 3.83 -1.94 19.83
C ASP A 154 4.06 -2.88 18.63
N HIS A 155 5.31 -3.26 18.33
CA HIS A 155 5.66 -4.05 17.14
C HIS A 155 5.15 -3.47 15.81
N LEU A 156 5.00 -2.13 15.72
CA LEU A 156 4.60 -1.48 14.48
C LEU A 156 5.66 -1.72 13.39
N PRO A 157 5.27 -2.15 12.17
CA PRO A 157 6.24 -2.50 11.13
C PRO A 157 7.26 -1.39 10.84
N LEU A 158 6.79 -0.15 10.69
CA LEU A 158 7.68 0.98 10.40
C LEU A 158 8.65 1.30 11.55
N ALA A 159 8.18 1.22 12.80
CA ALA A 159 9.03 1.42 13.96
C ALA A 159 10.07 0.30 14.10
N THR A 160 9.67 -0.95 13.81
CA THR A 160 10.54 -2.13 13.79
C THR A 160 11.69 -1.95 12.78
N VAL A 161 11.39 -1.51 11.55
CA VAL A 161 12.41 -1.25 10.53
C VAL A 161 13.32 -0.09 10.94
N SER A 162 12.75 0.99 11.49
CA SER A 162 13.52 2.15 11.94
C SER A 162 14.48 1.77 13.09
N PHE A 163 14.02 0.94 14.02
CA PHE A 163 14.84 0.42 15.10
C PHE A 163 15.97 -0.48 14.59
N ALA A 164 15.70 -1.35 13.60
CA ALA A 164 16.77 -2.13 12.95
C ALA A 164 17.84 -1.23 12.33
N SER A 165 17.44 -0.17 11.61
CA SER A 165 18.37 0.82 11.06
C SER A 165 19.16 1.54 12.16
N PHE A 166 18.52 1.88 13.27
CA PHE A 166 19.18 2.51 14.42
C PHE A 166 20.26 1.61 15.03
N LEU A 167 19.95 0.32 15.24
CA LEU A 167 20.90 -0.71 15.69
C LEU A 167 22.06 -0.88 14.70
N GLN A 168 21.80 -0.76 13.40
CA GLN A 168 22.84 -0.87 12.37
C GLN A 168 23.82 0.30 12.40
N VAL A 169 23.34 1.52 12.63
CA VAL A 169 24.19 2.72 12.65
C VAL A 169 25.02 2.82 13.92
N LEU A 170 24.40 2.57 15.08
CA LEU A 170 25.06 2.81 16.37
C LEU A 170 25.78 1.59 16.94
N GLY A 171 25.41 0.38 16.54
CA GLY A 171 25.76 -0.80 17.34
C GLY A 171 24.72 -1.07 18.42
N PHE A 172 24.72 -2.26 19.03
CA PHE A 172 23.68 -2.66 19.98
C PHE A 172 23.81 -1.91 21.31
N ASP A 173 25.00 -1.90 21.90
CA ASP A 173 25.22 -1.26 23.21
C ASP A 173 24.89 0.24 23.16
N ASP A 174 25.40 0.96 22.15
CA ASP A 174 25.16 2.40 22.00
C ASP A 174 23.69 2.73 21.67
N ALA A 175 23.01 1.89 20.89
CA ALA A 175 21.60 2.06 20.59
C ALA A 175 20.72 1.88 21.84
N PHE A 176 21.00 0.87 22.66
CA PHE A 176 20.24 0.62 23.89
C PHE A 176 20.52 1.66 24.97
N GLN A 177 21.76 2.16 25.07
CA GLN A 177 22.06 3.29 25.94
C GLN A 177 21.25 4.53 25.52
N CYS A 178 21.24 4.86 24.23
CA CYS A 178 20.49 6.01 23.72
C CYS A 178 18.98 5.86 23.93
N LEU A 179 18.42 4.65 23.77
CA LEU A 179 17.01 4.38 24.06
C LEU A 179 16.68 4.57 25.53
N ASN A 180 17.51 4.07 26.44
CA ASN A 180 17.29 4.23 27.88
C ASN A 180 17.34 5.70 28.32
N ASP A 181 18.26 6.48 27.76
CA ASP A 181 18.36 7.91 28.03
C ASP A 181 17.10 8.65 27.54
N CYS A 182 16.49 8.23 26.44
CA CYS A 182 15.25 8.84 25.93
C CYS A 182 13.97 8.42 26.65
N LEU A 183 13.95 7.27 27.33
CA LEU A 183 12.76 6.73 28.02
C LEU A 183 12.69 7.12 29.50
N THR A 184 13.76 7.71 30.04
CA THR A 184 13.86 8.09 31.46
C THR A 184 13.61 9.58 31.75
N ASP A 185 13.34 10.38 30.71
CA ASP A 185 12.90 11.78 30.77
C ASP A 185 11.36 11.92 30.58
#